data_AF-A0A328ACC1-F1
#
_entry.id   AF-A0A328ACC1-F1
#
_cell.length_a   1.000
_cell.length_b   1.000
_cell.length_c   1.000
_cell.angle_alpha   90.00
_cell.angle_beta   90.00
_cell.angle_gamma   90.00
#
_symmetry.space_group_name_H-M   'P 1'
#
loop_
_entity.id
_entity.type
_entity.pdbx_description
1 polymer ?
#
loop_
_entity_poly.entity_id
_entity_poly.type
_entity_poly.pdbx_seq_one_letter_code
_entity_poly.pdbx_strand_id
1 'polypeptide(L)'
;MLQGRTYSQPIVRALDADALAELSDEDAETGEDDGLEGNQQYRDLRFIGWDLVERVIEREKALFARFAAAPDLEAEAERFLEEIEAVWEPDEDFCGLDIGVIAATFALSALGAVTVSSCNAGGFGGRHAERFPLIIMYLPRHLAPEVLAIAEAADVGLDMVSGLVRLYGRSDYDLHRFAEVALARHLSRRAAALA
;
A
#
# COMPACT_ATOMS: atom_id res chain seq x y z
N MET A 1 -14.69 13.16 11.51
CA MET A 1 -13.39 12.78 10.93
C MET A 1 -12.69 11.91 11.96
N LEU A 2 -12.21 10.73 11.57
CA LEU A 2 -11.36 9.92 12.43
C LEU A 2 -10.06 10.71 12.65
N GLN A 3 -9.65 10.91 13.92
CA GLN A 3 -8.41 11.62 14.23
C GLN A 3 -7.25 10.62 14.15
N GLY A 4 -6.56 10.61 13.00
CA GLY A 4 -5.34 9.84 12.79
C GLY A 4 -4.11 10.63 13.20
N ARG A 5 -3.00 9.93 13.41
CA ARG A 5 -1.67 10.52 13.60
C ARG A 5 -1.23 11.25 12.34
N THR A 6 -0.47 12.32 12.54
CA THR A 6 0.20 13.05 11.47
C THR A 6 1.71 12.94 11.60
N TYR A 7 2.40 12.92 10.47
CA TYR A 7 3.84 12.74 10.36
C TYR A 7 4.49 13.98 9.73
N SER A 8 5.66 14.37 10.23
CA SER A 8 6.38 15.57 9.75
C SER A 8 7.13 15.37 8.43
N GLN A 9 6.79 14.32 7.66
CA GLN A 9 7.46 13.98 6.42
C GLN A 9 7.01 14.96 5.31
N PRO A 10 7.91 15.73 4.69
CA PRO A 10 7.54 16.60 3.58
C PRO A 10 7.13 15.77 2.36
N ILE A 11 6.09 16.23 1.67
CA ILE A 11 5.64 15.62 0.41
C ILE A 11 6.59 16.06 -0.71
N VAL A 12 7.26 15.08 -1.31
CA VAL A 12 8.01 15.23 -2.56
C VAL A 12 7.34 14.35 -3.61
N ARG A 13 7.29 14.83 -4.86
CA ARG A 13 6.78 14.07 -6.02
C ARG A 13 7.81 14.15 -7.13
N ALA A 14 8.80 13.26 -7.05
CA ALA A 14 9.95 13.29 -7.94
C ALA A 14 10.33 11.86 -8.32
N LEU A 15 10.14 11.52 -9.59
CA LEU A 15 10.56 10.27 -10.18
C LEU A 15 11.45 10.54 -11.39
N ASP A 16 12.56 9.83 -11.45
CA ASP A 16 13.35 9.70 -12.67
C ASP A 16 13.04 8.32 -13.28
N ALA A 17 12.18 8.33 -14.31
CA ALA A 17 11.75 7.10 -14.97
C ALA A 17 12.91 6.34 -15.63
N ASP A 18 14.01 7.02 -15.97
CA ASP A 18 15.20 6.42 -16.56
C ASP A 18 16.09 5.75 -15.51
N ALA A 19 15.94 6.10 -14.23
CA ALA A 19 16.68 5.52 -13.12
C ALA A 19 15.91 4.43 -12.34
N LEU A 20 14.70 4.07 -12.78
CA LEU A 20 13.92 3.00 -12.14
C LEU A 20 14.58 1.64 -12.32
N ALA A 21 14.65 0.87 -11.23
CA ALA A 21 15.07 -0.52 -11.25
C ALA A 21 13.97 -1.38 -11.88
N GLU A 22 14.40 -2.44 -12.58
CA GLU A 22 13.52 -3.45 -13.16
C GLU A 22 13.68 -4.75 -12.39
N LEU A 23 12.56 -5.43 -12.14
CA LEU A 23 12.50 -6.74 -11.51
C LEU A 23 11.97 -7.73 -12.55
N SER A 24 12.64 -8.86 -12.70
CA SER A 24 12.15 -9.92 -13.58
C SER A 24 11.03 -10.72 -12.89
N ASP A 25 10.19 -11.39 -13.68
CA ASP A 25 9.13 -12.24 -13.13
C ASP A 25 9.72 -13.40 -12.31
N GLU A 26 10.87 -13.95 -12.74
CA GLU A 26 11.58 -15.02 -12.04
C GLU A 26 12.14 -14.55 -10.69
N ASP A 27 12.71 -13.34 -10.63
CA ASP A 27 13.20 -12.76 -9.37
C ASP A 27 12.04 -12.44 -8.42
N ALA A 28 10.91 -11.98 -8.95
CA ALA A 28 9.71 -11.72 -8.15
C ALA A 28 9.14 -13.02 -7.54
N GLU A 29 9.10 -14.11 -8.30
CA GLU A 29 8.67 -15.43 -7.81
C GLU A 29 9.64 -16.01 -6.79
N THR A 30 10.94 -16.00 -7.11
CA THR A 30 11.99 -16.49 -6.20
C THR A 30 12.04 -15.71 -4.89
N GLY A 31 11.70 -14.42 -4.94
CA GLY A 31 11.63 -13.56 -3.76
C GLY A 31 10.62 -14.02 -2.71
N GLU A 32 9.60 -14.81 -3.06
CA GLU A 32 8.65 -15.37 -2.07
C GLU A 32 9.31 -16.42 -1.17
N ASP A 33 10.28 -17.18 -1.70
CA ASP A 33 11.04 -18.19 -0.96
C ASP A 33 12.27 -17.60 -0.26
N ASP A 34 13.00 -16.71 -0.94
CA ASP A 34 14.31 -16.20 -0.48
C ASP A 34 14.22 -14.82 0.23
N GLY A 35 13.07 -14.16 0.11
CA GLY A 35 12.88 -12.76 0.41
C GLY A 35 13.32 -11.83 -0.72
N LEU A 36 12.83 -10.59 -0.70
CA LEU A 36 13.12 -9.59 -1.73
C LEU A 36 13.53 -8.26 -1.09
N GLU A 37 14.67 -7.68 -1.53
CA GLU A 37 15.20 -6.39 -1.04
C GLU A 37 15.28 -6.31 0.50
N GLY A 38 15.62 -7.44 1.14
CA GLY A 38 15.72 -7.55 2.59
C GLY A 38 14.40 -7.81 3.32
N ASN A 39 13.26 -7.86 2.63
CA ASN A 39 11.99 -8.32 3.20
C ASN A 39 11.90 -9.85 3.15
N GLN A 40 12.03 -10.49 4.31
CA GLN A 40 11.91 -11.96 4.48
C GLN A 40 10.47 -12.44 4.58
N GLN A 41 9.50 -11.52 4.57
CA GLN A 41 8.06 -11.79 4.54
C GLN A 41 7.45 -11.28 3.25
N TYR A 42 8.26 -11.13 2.19
CA TYR A 42 7.77 -10.73 0.89
C TYR A 42 6.77 -11.77 0.38
N ARG A 43 5.65 -11.28 -0.16
CA ARG A 43 4.68 -12.07 -0.89
C ARG A 43 4.47 -11.43 -2.24
N ASP A 44 4.40 -12.25 -3.27
CA ASP A 44 4.12 -11.78 -4.61
C ASP A 44 2.63 -11.48 -4.77
N LEU A 45 2.31 -10.18 -4.81
CA LEU A 45 0.96 -9.68 -4.98
C LEU A 45 0.69 -9.20 -6.41
N ARG A 46 1.46 -9.64 -7.40
CA ARG A 46 1.20 -9.29 -8.81
C ARG A 46 -0.18 -9.81 -9.25
N PHE A 47 -0.75 -9.17 -10.26
CA PHE A 47 -2.01 -9.56 -10.91
C PHE A 47 -3.30 -9.44 -10.06
N ILE A 48 -3.26 -8.66 -8.98
CA ILE A 48 -4.46 -8.32 -8.20
C ILE A 48 -5.47 -7.58 -9.08
N GLY A 49 -6.72 -8.04 -9.08
CA GLY A 49 -7.82 -7.43 -9.84
C GLY A 49 -8.44 -6.22 -9.12
N TRP A 50 -8.93 -5.25 -9.89
CA TRP A 50 -9.59 -4.05 -9.37
C TRP A 50 -10.86 -4.33 -8.56
N ASP A 51 -11.58 -5.43 -8.84
CA ASP A 51 -12.73 -5.85 -8.03
C ASP A 51 -12.32 -6.21 -6.59
N LEU A 52 -11.10 -6.72 -6.39
CA LEU A 52 -10.55 -6.98 -5.05
C LEU A 52 -10.09 -5.68 -4.38
N VAL A 53 -9.48 -4.76 -5.13
CA VAL A 53 -9.11 -3.41 -4.63
C VAL A 53 -10.32 -2.69 -4.05
N GLU A 54 -11.47 -2.69 -4.75
CA GLU A 54 -12.71 -2.07 -4.26
C GLU A 54 -13.17 -2.68 -2.93
N ARG A 55 -13.15 -4.02 -2.81
CA ARG A 55 -13.52 -4.70 -1.55
C ARG A 55 -12.54 -4.37 -0.43
N VAL A 56 -11.25 -4.33 -0.71
CA VAL A 56 -10.20 -4.05 0.28
C VAL A 56 -10.29 -2.61 0.80
N ILE A 57 -10.61 -1.64 -0.05
CA ILE A 57 -10.86 -0.26 0.38
C ILE A 57 -11.98 -0.23 1.44
N GLU A 58 -13.13 -0.83 1.17
CA GLU A 58 -14.24 -0.81 2.14
C GLU A 58 -13.91 -1.58 3.42
N ARG A 59 -13.18 -2.69 3.32
CA ARG A 59 -12.74 -3.45 4.49
C ARG A 59 -11.72 -2.69 5.34
N GLU A 60 -10.71 -2.06 4.75
CA GLU A 60 -9.72 -1.26 5.48
C GLU A 60 -10.37 -0.05 6.17
N LYS A 61 -11.35 0.57 5.50
CA LYS A 61 -12.15 1.65 6.10
C LYS A 61 -12.96 1.20 7.31
N ALA A 62 -13.49 -0.03 7.29
CA ALA A 62 -14.14 -0.62 8.45
C ALA A 62 -13.14 -0.85 9.60
N LEU A 63 -11.90 -1.26 9.29
CA LEU A 63 -10.82 -1.37 10.28
C LEU A 63 -10.47 0.00 10.90
N PHE A 64 -10.46 1.07 10.12
CA PHE A 64 -10.26 2.41 10.69
C PHE A 64 -11.33 2.78 11.71
N ALA A 65 -12.59 2.47 11.44
CA ALA A 65 -13.68 2.72 12.37
C ALA A 65 -13.55 1.87 13.65
N ARG A 66 -13.13 0.61 13.51
CA ARG A 66 -12.84 -0.30 14.62
C ARG A 66 -11.73 0.23 15.52
N PHE A 67 -10.58 0.58 14.95
CA PHE A 67 -9.43 1.07 15.71
C PHE A 67 -9.69 2.44 16.36
N ALA A 68 -10.42 3.33 15.68
CA ALA A 68 -10.79 4.62 16.28
C ALA A 68 -11.78 4.49 17.44
N ALA A 69 -12.57 3.40 17.49
CA ALA A 69 -13.48 3.10 18.59
C ALA A 69 -12.81 2.32 19.73
N ALA A 70 -11.58 1.84 19.53
CA ALA A 70 -10.87 1.04 20.52
C ALA A 70 -10.41 1.90 21.71
N PRO A 71 -10.66 1.46 22.96
CA PRO A 71 -10.19 2.17 24.15
C PRO A 71 -8.69 2.02 24.38
N ASP A 72 -8.10 0.95 23.85
CA ASP A 72 -6.67 0.63 23.91
C ASP A 72 -6.21 0.20 22.52
N LEU A 73 -5.37 1.03 21.92
CA LEU A 73 -4.90 0.82 20.55
C LEU A 73 -3.91 -0.35 20.45
N GLU A 74 -3.09 -0.57 21.47
CA GLU A 74 -2.09 -1.65 21.45
C GLU A 74 -2.78 -3.00 21.61
N ALA A 75 -3.72 -3.11 22.54
CA ALA A 75 -4.50 -4.34 22.71
C ALA A 75 -5.38 -4.65 21.48
N GLU A 76 -5.86 -3.62 20.77
CA GLU A 76 -6.58 -3.79 19.51
C GLU A 76 -5.67 -4.28 18.37
N ALA A 77 -4.44 -3.74 18.30
CA ALA A 77 -3.42 -4.17 17.35
C ALA A 77 -3.03 -5.64 17.57
N GLU A 78 -2.76 -6.04 18.82
CA GLU A 78 -2.45 -7.43 19.17
C GLU A 78 -3.58 -8.38 18.76
N ARG A 79 -4.84 -8.03 19.07
CA ARG A 79 -6.01 -8.82 18.63
C ARG A 79 -6.13 -8.93 17.12
N PHE A 80 -5.87 -7.85 16.39
CA PHE A 80 -5.92 -7.87 14.94
C PHE A 80 -4.84 -8.78 14.34
N LEU A 81 -3.63 -8.78 14.92
CA LEU A 81 -2.56 -9.70 14.52
C LEU A 81 -2.95 -11.17 14.79
N GLU A 82 -3.51 -11.46 15.97
CA GLU A 82 -4.03 -12.80 16.28
C GLU A 82 -5.13 -13.25 15.30
N GLU A 83 -6.01 -12.33 14.89
CA GLU A 83 -7.05 -12.61 13.91
C GLU A 83 -6.46 -12.95 12.54
N ILE A 84 -5.48 -12.17 12.05
CA ILE A 84 -4.75 -12.44 10.80
C ILE A 84 -4.07 -13.81 10.87
N GLU A 85 -3.35 -14.11 11.94
CA GLU A 85 -2.63 -15.39 12.10
C GLU A 85 -3.58 -16.60 12.15
N ALA A 86 -4.83 -16.41 12.58
CA ALA A 86 -5.84 -17.47 12.66
C ALA A 86 -6.54 -17.75 11.31
N VAL A 87 -6.37 -16.90 10.30
CA VAL A 87 -6.99 -17.07 9.00
C VAL A 87 -6.36 -18.23 8.23
N TRP A 88 -7.19 -19.02 7.55
CA TRP A 88 -6.75 -20.16 6.73
C TRP A 88 -6.61 -19.82 5.24
N GLU A 89 -7.33 -18.80 4.74
CA GLU A 89 -7.31 -18.38 3.33
C GLU A 89 -6.66 -16.98 3.16
N PRO A 90 -5.64 -16.81 2.29
CA PRO A 90 -4.91 -15.54 2.11
C PRO A 90 -5.75 -14.32 1.67
N ASP A 91 -6.94 -14.55 1.11
CA ASP A 91 -7.85 -13.46 0.69
C ASP A 91 -8.61 -12.86 1.90
N GLU A 92 -8.62 -13.57 3.03
CA GLU A 92 -9.32 -13.18 4.24
C GLU A 92 -8.41 -12.38 5.21
N ASP A 93 -7.08 -12.53 5.13
CA ASP A 93 -6.09 -11.95 6.07
C ASP A 93 -5.37 -10.68 5.56
N PHE A 94 -5.77 -10.15 4.40
CA PHE A 94 -5.09 -9.03 3.73
C PHE A 94 -3.60 -9.29 3.46
N CYS A 95 -3.21 -10.55 3.32
CA CYS A 95 -1.83 -10.98 3.14
C CYS A 95 -0.89 -10.55 4.27
N GLY A 96 -1.41 -10.38 5.49
CA GLY A 96 -0.64 -9.94 6.66
C GLY A 96 -0.21 -8.48 6.63
N LEU A 97 -0.83 -7.65 5.79
CA LEU A 97 -0.48 -6.24 5.66
C LEU A 97 -0.98 -5.37 6.83
N ASP A 98 -0.21 -4.34 7.15
CA ASP A 98 -0.55 -3.34 8.15
C ASP A 98 -1.76 -2.48 7.73
N ILE A 99 -2.64 -2.17 8.69
CA ILE A 99 -3.74 -1.22 8.50
C ILE A 99 -3.19 0.15 8.09
N GLY A 100 -3.83 0.79 7.12
CA GLY A 100 -3.44 2.11 6.60
C GLY A 100 -2.61 2.03 5.33
N VAL A 101 -2.03 0.86 5.01
CA VAL A 101 -1.28 0.62 3.78
C VAL A 101 -1.89 -0.48 2.90
N ILE A 102 -2.89 -1.22 3.39
CA ILE A 102 -3.47 -2.39 2.73
C ILE A 102 -4.01 -2.00 1.35
N ALA A 103 -4.95 -1.03 1.29
CA ALA A 103 -5.60 -0.70 0.03
C ALA A 103 -4.63 -0.11 -0.99
N ALA A 104 -3.62 0.65 -0.53
CA ALA A 104 -2.60 1.21 -1.40
C ALA A 104 -1.71 0.13 -2.01
N THR A 105 -1.27 -0.84 -1.23
CA THR A 105 -0.50 -2.00 -1.71
C THR A 105 -1.28 -2.74 -2.80
N PHE A 106 -2.56 -3.05 -2.54
CA PHE A 106 -3.41 -3.73 -3.51
C PHE A 106 -3.66 -2.90 -4.78
N ALA A 107 -3.87 -1.59 -4.64
CA ALA A 107 -4.05 -0.69 -5.80
C ALA A 107 -2.77 -0.58 -6.64
N LEU A 108 -1.59 -0.53 -6.02
CA LEU A 108 -0.31 -0.53 -6.71
C LEU A 108 -0.08 -1.84 -7.47
N SER A 109 -0.37 -2.97 -6.83
CA SER A 109 -0.37 -4.29 -7.49
C SER A 109 -1.32 -4.35 -8.68
N ALA A 110 -2.54 -3.84 -8.55
CA ALA A 110 -3.54 -3.81 -9.63
C ALA A 110 -3.16 -2.86 -10.79
N LEU A 111 -2.33 -1.85 -10.53
CA LEU A 111 -1.71 -1.03 -11.56
C LEU A 111 -0.58 -1.76 -12.30
N GLY A 112 0.01 -2.78 -11.68
CA GLY A 112 1.14 -3.55 -12.22
C GLY A 112 2.49 -3.23 -11.58
N ALA A 113 2.53 -2.53 -10.44
CA ALA A 113 3.74 -2.40 -9.64
C ALA A 113 4.00 -3.68 -8.83
N VAL A 114 5.27 -3.91 -8.46
CA VAL A 114 5.64 -5.01 -7.55
C VAL A 114 6.02 -4.42 -6.21
N THR A 115 5.14 -4.56 -5.22
CA THR A 115 5.34 -4.02 -3.87
C THR A 115 6.28 -4.93 -3.08
N VAL A 116 7.30 -4.34 -2.49
CA VAL A 116 8.40 -5.05 -1.83
C VAL A 116 8.24 -5.04 -0.31
N SER A 117 7.92 -3.87 0.24
CA SER A 117 7.80 -3.66 1.68
C SER A 117 6.78 -2.56 1.95
N SER A 118 6.06 -2.68 3.06
CA SER A 118 5.09 -1.69 3.51
C SER A 118 5.07 -1.60 5.02
N CYS A 119 4.81 -0.41 5.56
CA CYS A 119 4.68 -0.18 6.99
C CYS A 119 3.76 1.01 7.27
N ASN A 120 2.96 0.94 8.33
CA ASN A 120 2.07 2.05 8.72
C ASN A 120 2.65 3.00 9.79
N ALA A 121 3.92 2.79 10.19
CA ALA A 121 4.63 3.56 11.22
C ALA A 121 3.98 3.59 12.61
N GLY A 122 3.18 2.58 12.93
CA GLY A 122 2.49 2.44 14.22
C GLY A 122 1.31 3.39 14.38
N GLY A 123 0.72 3.88 13.28
CA GLY A 123 -0.51 4.67 13.31
C GLY A 123 -1.68 3.96 14.00
N PHE A 124 -1.66 2.63 13.95
CA PHE A 124 -2.70 1.76 14.52
C PHE A 124 -2.15 0.85 15.64
N GLY A 125 -1.10 1.28 16.35
CA GLY A 125 -0.45 0.50 17.41
C GLY A 125 0.65 -0.43 16.89
N GLY A 126 1.30 -1.14 17.80
CA GLY A 126 2.40 -2.06 17.51
C GLY A 126 3.76 -1.38 17.34
N ARG A 127 4.80 -2.21 17.14
CA ARG A 127 6.18 -1.74 16.92
C ARG A 127 6.51 -1.71 15.44
N HIS A 128 6.98 -0.57 14.98
CA HIS A 128 7.23 -0.31 13.56
C HIS A 128 8.61 0.29 13.33
N ALA A 129 9.25 -0.11 12.24
CA ALA A 129 10.59 0.37 11.88
C ALA A 129 10.52 1.75 11.21
N GLU A 130 9.47 2.00 10.42
CA GLU A 130 9.33 3.24 9.67
C GLU A 130 8.79 4.39 10.54
N ARG A 131 9.18 5.60 10.17
CA ARG A 131 8.78 6.83 10.88
C ARG A 131 7.49 7.45 10.35
N PHE A 132 7.02 7.00 9.20
CA PHE A 132 5.80 7.43 8.52
C PHE A 132 5.27 6.29 7.62
N PRO A 133 3.97 6.28 7.27
CA PRO A 133 3.40 5.26 6.39
C PRO A 133 4.12 5.24 5.04
N LEU A 134 4.62 4.08 4.64
CA LEU A 134 5.50 3.91 3.50
C LEU A 134 5.23 2.59 2.80
N ILE A 135 5.25 2.60 1.47
CA ILE A 135 5.31 1.43 0.59
C ILE A 135 6.51 1.60 -0.33
N ILE A 136 7.33 0.56 -0.44
CA ILE A 136 8.47 0.46 -1.35
C ILE A 136 8.10 -0.50 -2.48
N MET A 137 8.42 -0.15 -3.72
CA MET A 137 8.05 -0.95 -4.88
C MET A 137 9.02 -0.84 -6.06
N TYR A 138 9.04 -1.86 -6.89
CA TYR A 138 9.45 -1.74 -8.29
C TYR A 138 8.28 -1.19 -9.10
N LEU A 139 8.55 -0.14 -9.89
CA LEU A 139 7.54 0.48 -10.73
C LEU A 139 7.95 0.35 -12.20
N PRO A 140 7.17 -0.36 -13.03
CA PRO A 140 7.39 -0.36 -14.47
C PRO A 140 7.40 1.07 -15.02
N ARG A 141 8.42 1.41 -15.81
CA ARG A 141 8.66 2.78 -16.32
C ARG A 141 7.43 3.40 -16.99
N HIS A 142 6.68 2.61 -17.74
CA HIS A 142 5.49 3.05 -18.45
C HIS A 142 4.32 3.46 -17.52
N LEU A 143 4.32 3.00 -16.26
CA LEU A 143 3.33 3.34 -15.24
C LEU A 143 3.69 4.59 -14.42
N ALA A 144 4.95 5.06 -14.50
CA ALA A 144 5.41 6.20 -13.71
C ALA A 144 4.55 7.47 -13.86
N PRO A 145 4.12 7.89 -15.07
CA PRO A 145 3.25 9.05 -15.22
C PRO A 145 1.88 8.88 -14.56
N GLU A 146 1.36 7.65 -14.55
CA GLU A 146 0.06 7.37 -13.96
C GLU A 146 0.11 7.38 -12.44
N VAL A 147 1.08 6.70 -11.85
CA VAL A 147 1.27 6.68 -10.39
C VAL A 147 1.55 8.08 -9.87
N LEU A 148 2.36 8.88 -10.58
CA LEU A 148 2.60 10.28 -10.23
C LEU A 148 1.30 11.10 -10.21
N ALA A 149 0.46 10.96 -11.22
CA ALA A 149 -0.83 11.67 -11.28
C ALA A 149 -1.80 11.25 -10.16
N ILE A 150 -1.79 9.98 -9.75
CA ILE A 150 -2.57 9.50 -8.60
C ILE A 150 -2.00 10.10 -7.31
N ALA A 151 -0.67 10.10 -7.15
CA ALA A 151 -0.01 10.64 -5.97
C ALA A 151 -0.26 12.15 -5.79
N GLU A 152 -0.28 12.90 -6.89
CA GLU A 152 -0.67 14.32 -6.91
C GLU A 152 -2.12 14.51 -6.46
N ALA A 153 -3.06 13.75 -7.03
CA ALA A 153 -4.48 13.87 -6.72
C ALA A 153 -4.83 13.43 -5.29
N ALA A 154 -4.10 12.46 -4.72
CA ALA A 154 -4.28 11.98 -3.36
C ALA A 154 -3.56 12.83 -2.28
N ASP A 155 -2.78 13.81 -2.71
CA ASP A 155 -1.86 14.60 -1.89
C ASP A 155 -0.83 13.78 -1.09
N VAL A 156 -0.24 12.74 -1.72
CA VAL A 156 0.77 11.86 -1.09
C VAL A 156 2.15 12.05 -1.70
N GLY A 157 3.17 11.55 -0.99
CA GLY A 157 4.57 11.61 -1.38
C GLY A 157 4.95 10.43 -2.27
N LEU A 158 5.79 10.72 -3.26
CA LEU A 158 6.31 9.75 -4.22
C LEU A 158 7.73 10.15 -4.59
N ASP A 159 8.71 9.40 -4.12
CA ASP A 159 10.11 9.59 -4.50
C ASP A 159 10.80 8.25 -4.77
N MET A 160 12.12 8.26 -4.93
CA MET A 160 12.87 7.04 -5.21
C MET A 160 14.19 6.97 -4.44
N VAL A 161 14.59 5.75 -4.09
CA VAL A 161 15.89 5.43 -3.47
C VAL A 161 16.42 4.16 -4.11
N SER A 162 17.66 4.21 -4.61
CA SER A 162 18.32 3.06 -5.24
C SER A 162 17.52 2.41 -6.37
N GLY A 163 16.77 3.20 -7.15
CA GLY A 163 15.94 2.72 -8.25
C GLY A 163 14.55 2.19 -7.85
N LEU A 164 14.29 2.00 -6.56
CA LEU A 164 12.97 1.65 -6.03
C LEU A 164 12.15 2.91 -5.76
N VAL A 165 10.85 2.82 -5.98
CA VAL A 165 9.90 3.90 -5.69
C VAL A 165 9.39 3.77 -4.27
N ARG A 166 9.24 4.91 -3.59
CA ARG A 166 8.64 5.04 -2.26
C ARG A 166 7.37 5.87 -2.36
N LEU A 167 6.24 5.26 -2.05
CA LEU A 167 4.95 5.95 -1.85
C LEU A 167 4.74 6.15 -0.34
N TYR A 168 4.49 7.37 0.12
CA TYR A 168 4.37 7.64 1.55
C TYR A 168 3.33 8.71 1.90
N GLY A 169 2.79 8.58 3.12
CA GLY A 169 1.76 9.46 3.67
C GLY A 169 2.27 10.41 4.76
N ARG A 170 1.49 11.46 5.03
CA ARG A 170 1.64 12.35 6.19
C ARG A 170 0.58 12.11 7.25
N SER A 171 -0.36 11.22 7.01
CA SER A 171 -1.32 10.73 8.00
C SER A 171 -1.59 9.25 7.81
N ASP A 172 -2.17 8.62 8.83
CA ASP A 172 -2.57 7.21 8.83
C ASP A 172 -3.53 6.82 7.69
N TYR A 173 -4.19 7.81 7.09
CA TYR A 173 -5.23 7.59 6.06
C TYR A 173 -4.81 8.04 4.66
N ASP A 174 -3.61 8.59 4.50
CA ASP A 174 -3.19 9.17 3.22
C ASP A 174 -2.98 8.10 2.14
N LEU A 175 -2.39 6.96 2.49
CA LEU A 175 -2.20 5.87 1.54
C LEU A 175 -3.52 5.17 1.18
N HIS A 176 -4.46 5.06 2.12
CA HIS A 176 -5.82 4.68 1.79
C HIS A 176 -6.48 5.61 0.76
N ARG A 177 -6.34 6.93 0.94
CA ARG A 177 -6.84 7.92 -0.04
C ARG A 177 -6.20 7.76 -1.42
N PHE A 178 -4.92 7.39 -1.48
CA PHE A 178 -4.27 7.05 -2.74
C PHE A 178 -5.00 5.90 -3.45
N ALA A 179 -5.37 4.85 -2.73
CA ALA A 179 -6.13 3.73 -3.29
C ALA A 179 -7.52 4.15 -3.81
N GLU A 180 -8.25 4.97 -3.05
CA GLU A 180 -9.55 5.52 -3.47
C GLU A 180 -9.43 6.32 -4.77
N VAL A 181 -8.41 7.17 -4.89
CA VAL A 181 -8.12 7.97 -6.10
C VAL A 181 -7.74 7.06 -7.28
N ALA A 182 -6.93 6.03 -7.03
CA ALA A 182 -6.53 5.06 -8.05
C ALA A 182 -7.76 4.31 -8.62
N LEU A 183 -8.64 3.81 -7.74
CA LEU A 183 -9.87 3.13 -8.12
C LEU A 183 -10.81 4.05 -8.92
N ALA A 184 -11.04 5.28 -8.45
CA ALA A 184 -11.90 6.23 -9.15
C ALA A 184 -11.41 6.52 -10.59
N ARG A 185 -10.09 6.60 -10.77
CA ARG A 185 -9.48 6.79 -12.10
C ARG A 185 -9.61 5.55 -12.97
N HIS A 186 -9.41 4.35 -12.42
CA HIS A 186 -9.62 3.09 -13.12
C HIS A 186 -11.07 3.00 -13.65
N LEU A 187 -12.06 3.24 -12.78
CA LEU A 187 -13.48 3.20 -13.15
C LEU A 187 -13.83 4.23 -14.21
N SER A 188 -13.29 5.44 -14.11
CA SER A 188 -13.51 6.52 -15.10
C SER A 188 -12.99 6.13 -16.48
N ARG A 189 -11.80 5.51 -16.56
CA ARG A 189 -11.23 5.03 -17.83
C ARG A 189 -12.00 3.85 -18.40
N ARG A 190 -12.43 2.92 -17.54
CA ARG A 190 -13.27 1.78 -17.96
C ARG A 190 -14.59 2.27 -18.55
N ALA A 191 -15.24 3.26 -17.93
CA ALA A 191 -16.46 3.87 -18.46
C ALA A 191 -16.21 4.57 -19.81
N ALA A 192 -15.11 5.30 -19.95
CA ALA A 192 -14.74 5.96 -21.20
C ALA A 192 -14.41 4.98 -22.34
N ALA A 193 -13.89 3.79 -22.03
CA ALA A 193 -13.60 2.75 -23.02
C ALA A 193 -14.86 1.99 -23.51
N LEU A 194 -15.96 2.07 -22.76
CA LEU A 194 -17.25 1.45 -23.08
C LEU A 194 -18.24 2.42 -23.77
N ALA A 195 -17.89 3.70 -23.86
CA ALA A 195 -18.67 4.76 -24.50
C ALA A 195 -18.28 4.96 -25.97
#